data_AF-F0FY63-F1
#
_entry.id   AF-F0FY63-F1
#
_cell.length_a   1.000
_cell.length_b   1.000
_cell.length_c   1.000
_cell.angle_alpha   90.00
_cell.angle_beta   90.00
_cell.angle_gamma   90.00
#
_symmetry.space_group_name_H-M   'P 1'
#
loop_
_entity.id
_entity.type
_entity.pdbx_description
1 polymer ?
#
loop_
_entity_poly.entity_id
_entity_poly.type
_entity_poly.pdbx_seq_one_letter_code
_entity_poly.pdbx_strand_id
1 'polypeptide(L)'
;TLAPDSEPHVAPGDAARPSRSAAFRLQSRGDALFFADWIEYHFDELRALSQRHGPQLQLNELERQVSDDEVDVRFVYDIHGHATRHVLNDCAREACAWIETEMRDKFALPIAQGRFGGHSVHMRMGGV
;
A
#
# COMPACT_ATOMS: atom_id res chain seq x y z
N THR A 1 -24.02 26.14 35.13
CA THR A 1 -22.63 25.64 35.16
C THR A 1 -22.52 24.54 34.13
N LEU A 2 -21.94 24.85 32.96
CA LEU A 2 -21.76 23.90 31.85
C LEU A 2 -20.68 22.87 32.23
N ALA A 3 -20.95 21.61 31.93
CA ALA A 3 -19.99 20.51 32.01
C ALA A 3 -18.86 20.71 30.97
N PRO A 4 -17.61 20.29 31.26
CA PRO A 4 -16.55 20.34 30.27
C PRO A 4 -16.80 19.29 29.19
N ASP A 5 -16.89 19.80 27.96
CA ASP A 5 -16.83 19.05 26.72
C ASP A 5 -15.57 18.17 26.74
N SER A 6 -15.76 16.85 26.83
CA SER A 6 -14.66 15.90 26.76
C SER A 6 -14.29 15.72 25.29
N GLU A 7 -13.51 16.65 24.76
CA GLU A 7 -12.83 16.44 23.48
C GLU A 7 -11.92 15.21 23.60
N PRO A 8 -12.01 14.22 22.69
CA PRO A 8 -11.12 13.07 22.73
C PRO A 8 -9.69 13.53 22.46
N HIS A 9 -8.89 13.58 23.52
CA HIS A 9 -7.46 13.80 23.45
C HIS A 9 -6.81 12.61 22.74
N VAL A 10 -6.62 12.72 21.43
CA VAL A 10 -5.88 11.73 20.63
C VAL A 10 -4.44 11.78 21.09
N ALA A 11 -3.98 10.69 21.72
CA ALA A 11 -2.59 10.53 22.10
C ALA A 11 -1.69 10.65 20.85
N PRO A 12 -0.55 11.36 20.92
CA PRO A 12 0.33 11.61 19.77
C PRO A 12 1.12 10.36 19.29
N GLY A 13 0.62 9.16 19.55
CA GLY A 13 1.17 7.88 19.07
C GLY A 13 0.28 7.13 18.06
N ASP A 14 -0.93 7.63 17.77
CA ASP A 14 -1.92 6.93 16.94
C ASP A 14 -2.31 7.69 15.65
N ALA A 15 -1.46 8.63 15.21
CA ALA A 15 -1.61 9.18 13.87
C ALA A 15 -1.28 8.08 12.87
N ALA A 16 -2.30 7.41 12.34
CA ALA A 16 -2.13 6.37 11.32
C ALA A 16 -1.21 6.89 10.20
N ARG A 17 -0.09 6.19 9.98
CA ARG A 17 0.86 6.60 8.95
C ARG A 17 0.14 6.69 7.60
N PRO A 18 0.45 7.71 6.79
CA PRO A 18 -0.17 7.87 5.48
C PRO A 18 0.12 6.64 4.62
N SER A 19 -0.93 5.99 4.13
CA SER A 19 -0.81 4.77 3.33
C SER A 19 -1.67 4.80 2.08
N ARG A 20 -1.29 3.97 1.10
CA ARG A 20 -2.07 3.70 -0.12
C ARG A 20 -2.12 2.21 -0.36
N SER A 21 -3.29 1.70 -0.75
CA SER A 21 -3.48 0.29 -1.06
C SER A 21 -3.83 0.09 -2.52
N ALA A 22 -3.27 -0.96 -3.11
CA ALA A 22 -3.61 -1.46 -4.43
C ALA A 22 -3.83 -2.96 -4.35
N ALA A 23 -4.87 -3.46 -5.00
CA ALA A 23 -5.07 -4.89 -5.19
C ALA A 23 -4.51 -5.27 -6.56
N PHE A 24 -3.81 -6.40 -6.65
CA PHE A 24 -3.32 -6.96 -7.89
C PHE A 24 -3.95 -8.32 -8.09
N ARG A 25 -4.66 -8.51 -9.21
CA ARG A 25 -5.28 -9.78 -9.56
C ARG A 25 -4.43 -10.50 -10.60
N LEU A 26 -4.15 -11.77 -10.34
CA LEU A 26 -3.28 -12.63 -11.13
C LEU A 26 -4.09 -13.81 -11.71
N GLN A 27 -3.45 -14.59 -12.59
CA GLN A 27 -4.13 -15.70 -13.27
C GLN A 27 -4.39 -16.91 -12.37
N SER A 28 -3.54 -17.08 -11.36
CA SER A 28 -3.63 -18.19 -10.43
C SER A 28 -3.12 -17.80 -9.04
N ARG A 29 -3.54 -18.58 -8.03
CA ARG A 29 -2.98 -18.47 -6.68
C ARG A 29 -1.47 -18.72 -6.63
N GLY A 30 -0.93 -19.54 -7.53
CA GLY A 30 0.51 -19.76 -7.64
C GLY A 30 1.26 -18.49 -8.03
N ASP A 31 0.73 -17.78 -9.03
CA ASP A 31 1.28 -16.48 -9.46
C ASP A 31 1.13 -15.43 -8.36
N ALA A 32 0.01 -15.42 -7.64
CA ALA A 32 -0.20 -14.51 -6.51
C ALA A 32 0.82 -14.71 -5.39
N LEU A 33 1.15 -15.96 -5.05
CA LEU A 33 2.20 -16.26 -4.07
C LEU A 33 3.58 -15.83 -4.57
N PHE A 34 3.89 -16.10 -5.85
CA PHE A 34 5.13 -15.65 -6.47
C PHE A 34 5.26 -14.12 -6.44
N PHE A 35 4.22 -13.40 -6.86
CA PHE A 35 4.19 -11.94 -6.87
C PHE A 35 4.36 -11.36 -5.46
N ALA A 36 3.71 -11.97 -4.46
CA ALA A 36 3.81 -11.53 -3.08
C ALA A 36 5.23 -11.68 -2.52
N ASP A 37 5.96 -12.73 -2.87
CA ASP A 37 7.38 -12.88 -2.50
C ASP A 37 8.27 -11.89 -3.27
N TRP A 38 8.03 -11.76 -4.57
CA TRP A 38 8.78 -10.88 -5.44
C TRP A 38 8.72 -9.41 -5.00
N ILE A 39 7.53 -8.91 -4.63
CA ILE A 39 7.36 -7.49 -4.28
C ILE A 39 8.05 -7.13 -2.96
N GLU A 40 8.15 -8.09 -2.04
CA GLU A 40 8.89 -7.93 -0.78
C GLU A 40 10.39 -7.81 -1.04
N TYR A 41 10.92 -8.61 -1.98
CA TYR A 41 12.32 -8.52 -2.39
C TYR A 41 12.65 -7.19 -3.07
N HIS A 42 11.69 -6.56 -3.76
CA HIS A 42 11.87 -5.31 -4.50
C HIS A 42 11.45 -4.06 -3.71
N PHE A 43 11.42 -4.16 -2.38
CA PHE A 43 11.07 -3.04 -1.50
C PHE A 43 12.01 -1.83 -1.71
N ASP A 44 13.31 -2.08 -1.87
CA ASP A 44 14.30 -1.01 -2.03
C ASP A 44 14.11 -0.23 -3.34
N GLU A 45 13.75 -0.89 -4.43
CA GLU A 45 13.39 -0.23 -5.69
C GLU A 45 12.11 0.61 -5.54
N LEU A 46 11.08 0.09 -4.86
CA LEU A 46 9.85 0.82 -4.57
C LEU A 46 10.10 2.04 -3.66
N ARG A 47 11.02 1.90 -2.70
CA ARG A 47 11.46 3.01 -1.85
C ARG A 47 12.20 4.06 -2.66
N ALA A 48 13.11 3.65 -3.56
CA ALA A 48 13.84 4.56 -4.44
C ALA A 48 12.89 5.31 -5.40
N LEU A 49 11.85 4.64 -5.92
CA LEU A 49 10.78 5.29 -6.69
C LEU A 49 10.07 6.37 -5.88
N SER A 50 9.70 6.06 -4.64
CA SER A 50 9.00 7.01 -3.76
C SER A 50 9.82 8.29 -3.53
N GLN A 51 11.14 8.16 -3.36
CA GLN A 51 12.04 9.29 -3.16
C GLN A 51 12.16 10.23 -4.38
N ARG A 52 11.78 9.79 -5.58
CA ARG A 52 11.75 10.66 -6.79
C ARG A 52 10.69 11.75 -6.68
N HIS A 53 9.64 11.54 -5.90
CA HIS A 53 8.60 12.55 -5.66
C HIS A 53 8.99 13.59 -4.61
N GLY A 54 10.10 13.38 -3.91
CA GLY A 54 10.71 14.33 -2.99
C GLY A 54 11.38 13.66 -1.79
N PRO A 55 12.43 14.27 -1.21
CA PRO A 55 13.16 13.73 -0.07
C PRO A 55 12.30 13.59 1.20
N GLN A 56 11.19 14.33 1.28
CA GLN A 56 10.23 14.27 2.36
C GLN A 56 9.35 13.01 2.35
N LEU A 57 9.25 12.30 1.22
CA LEU A 57 8.39 11.13 1.09
C LEU A 57 9.25 9.87 1.12
N GLN A 58 9.07 9.04 2.15
CA GLN A 58 9.78 7.79 2.27
C GLN A 58 8.80 6.63 2.40
N LEU A 59 8.94 5.63 1.53
CA LEU A 59 8.29 4.34 1.77
C LEU A 59 9.00 3.67 2.96
N ASN A 60 8.29 3.53 4.07
CA ASN A 60 8.83 2.94 5.29
C ASN A 60 8.51 1.46 5.39
N GLU A 61 7.33 1.06 4.93
CA GLU A 61 6.85 -0.30 5.05
C GLU A 61 5.96 -0.66 3.86
N LEU A 62 6.02 -1.93 3.49
CA LEU A 62 5.20 -2.54 2.45
C LEU A 62 4.53 -3.76 3.06
N GLU A 63 3.21 -3.70 3.16
CA GLU A 63 2.44 -4.84 3.64
C GLU A 63 1.75 -5.52 2.47
N ARG A 64 1.65 -6.84 2.54
CA ARG A 64 1.03 -7.66 1.51
C ARG A 64 0.08 -8.67 2.15
N GLN A 65 -1.11 -8.82 1.57
CA GLN A 65 -2.07 -9.84 1.95
C GLN A 65 -2.50 -10.60 0.70
N VAL A 66 -2.34 -11.93 0.72
CA VAL A 66 -2.72 -12.80 -0.40
C VAL A 66 -4.11 -13.39 -0.13
N SER A 67 -5.02 -13.22 -1.09
CA SER A 67 -6.40 -13.68 -1.07
C SER A 67 -6.69 -14.42 -2.38
N ASP A 68 -6.50 -15.74 -2.38
CA ASP A 68 -6.63 -16.60 -3.57
C ASP A 68 -5.72 -16.15 -4.74
N ASP A 69 -6.28 -15.63 -5.83
CA ASP A 69 -5.58 -15.09 -7.01
C ASP A 69 -5.30 -13.58 -6.91
N GLU A 70 -5.59 -12.96 -5.77
CA GLU A 70 -5.42 -11.53 -5.52
C GLU A 70 -4.37 -11.25 -4.44
N VAL A 71 -3.63 -10.16 -4.61
CA VAL A 71 -2.67 -9.66 -3.63
C VAL A 71 -2.96 -8.20 -3.33
N ASP A 72 -3.41 -7.92 -2.12
CA ASP A 72 -3.53 -6.57 -1.59
C ASP A 72 -2.16 -6.09 -1.12
N VAL A 73 -1.71 -4.96 -1.64
CA VAL A 73 -0.44 -4.32 -1.27
C VAL A 73 -0.76 -2.98 -0.63
N ARG A 74 -0.24 -2.74 0.57
CA ARG A 74 -0.32 -1.46 1.28
C ARG A 74 1.06 -0.83 1.37
N PHE A 75 1.22 0.30 0.68
CA PHE A 75 2.38 1.18 0.76
C PHE A 75 2.21 2.12 1.95
N VAL A 76 3.10 2.03 2.94
CA VAL A 76 3.08 2.86 4.15
C VAL A 76 4.23 3.86 4.09
N TYR A 77 3.89 5.14 4.15
CA TYR A 77 4.84 6.23 3.98
C TYR A 77 5.11 6.96 5.29
N ASP A 78 6.35 7.42 5.44
CA ASP A 78 6.70 8.51 6.35
C ASP A 78 6.81 9.81 5.55
N ILE A 79 6.23 10.88 6.10
CA ILE A 79 6.24 12.22 5.50
C ILE A 79 6.96 13.17 6.45
N HIS A 80 8.12 13.67 6.01
CA HIS A 80 8.87 14.67 6.75
C HIS A 80 8.52 16.08 6.23
N GLY A 81 7.54 16.72 6.87
CA GLY A 81 7.04 18.04 6.49
C GLY A 81 5.67 17.94 5.82
N HIS A 82 5.53 18.52 4.62
CA HIS A 82 4.24 18.54 3.91
C HIS A 82 4.33 17.75 2.60
N ALA A 83 3.52 16.70 2.48
CA ALA A 83 3.18 16.10 1.20
C ALA A 83 1.66 16.06 1.07
N THR A 84 1.16 16.44 -0.10
CA THR A 84 -0.28 16.48 -0.35
C THR A 84 -0.81 15.08 -0.64
N ARG A 85 -2.12 14.90 -0.45
CA ARG A 85 -2.81 13.65 -0.84
C ARG A 85 -2.56 13.27 -2.31
N HIS A 86 -2.39 14.27 -3.18
CA HIS A 86 -2.08 14.11 -4.60
C HIS A 86 -0.71 13.48 -4.82
N VAL A 87 0.34 13.98 -4.14
CA VAL A 87 1.70 13.41 -4.23
C VAL A 87 1.71 11.94 -3.85
N LEU A 88 0.99 11.57 -2.78
CA LEU A 88 0.86 10.17 -2.36
C LEU A 88 0.11 9.31 -3.39
N ASN A 89 -0.91 9.86 -4.06
CA ASN A 89 -1.65 9.12 -5.09
C ASN A 89 -0.79 8.93 -6.35
N ASP A 90 -0.09 9.98 -6.78
CA ASP A 90 0.81 9.91 -7.93
C ASP A 90 1.97 8.95 -7.68
N CYS A 91 2.56 8.97 -6.48
CA CYS A 91 3.60 8.02 -6.08
C CYS A 91 3.10 6.57 -6.07
N ALA A 92 1.94 6.31 -5.47
CA ALA A 92 1.37 4.96 -5.49
C ALA A 92 1.03 4.50 -6.91
N ARG A 93 0.55 5.40 -7.78
CA ARG A 93 0.26 5.09 -9.18
C ARG A 93 1.52 4.77 -9.97
N GLU A 94 2.60 5.54 -9.77
CA GLU A 94 3.90 5.27 -10.41
C GLU A 94 4.48 3.94 -9.94
N ALA A 95 4.41 3.64 -8.65
CA ALA A 95 4.81 2.35 -8.10
C ALA A 95 4.01 1.19 -8.72
N CYS A 96 2.68 1.31 -8.83
CA CYS A 96 1.84 0.30 -9.46
C CYS A 96 2.20 0.10 -10.95
N ALA A 97 2.38 1.18 -11.70
CA ALA A 97 2.76 1.11 -13.12
C ALA A 97 4.15 0.48 -13.33
N TRP A 98 5.09 0.74 -12.42
CA TRP A 98 6.39 0.08 -12.44
C TRP A 98 6.26 -1.42 -12.16
N ILE A 99 5.49 -1.81 -11.12
CA ILE A 99 5.22 -3.22 -10.80
C ILE A 99 4.58 -3.95 -11.99
N GLU A 100 3.57 -3.36 -12.63
CA GLU A 100 2.92 -3.95 -13.80
C GLU A 100 3.88 -4.16 -14.97
N THR A 101 4.75 -3.17 -15.21
CA THR A 101 5.80 -3.25 -16.25
C THR A 101 6.78 -4.38 -15.94
N GLU A 102 7.26 -4.46 -14.71
CA GLU A 102 8.21 -5.49 -14.29
C GLU A 102 7.62 -6.90 -14.38
N MET A 103 6.37 -7.09 -13.94
CA MET A 103 5.66 -8.37 -14.04
C MET A 103 5.49 -8.82 -15.49
N ARG A 104 5.12 -7.88 -16.37
CA ARG A 104 4.96 -8.14 -17.80
C ARG A 104 6.29 -8.47 -18.47
N ASP A 105 7.29 -7.62 -18.28
CA ASP A 105 8.50 -7.64 -19.11
C ASP A 105 9.49 -8.72 -18.64
N LYS A 106 9.58 -8.98 -17.34
CA LYS A 106 10.52 -9.96 -16.79
C LYS A 106 9.94 -11.37 -16.67
N PHE A 107 8.63 -11.48 -16.43
CA PHE A 107 8.00 -12.76 -16.10
C PHE A 107 6.89 -13.16 -17.06
N ALA A 108 6.52 -12.32 -18.03
CA ALA A 108 5.36 -12.52 -18.90
C ALA A 108 4.05 -12.75 -18.11
N LEU A 109 3.96 -12.18 -16.90
CA LEU A 109 2.81 -12.27 -16.00
C LEU A 109 2.02 -10.95 -16.07
N PRO A 110 0.97 -10.84 -16.91
CA PRO A 110 0.11 -9.67 -16.88
C PRO A 110 -0.70 -9.68 -15.57
N ILE A 111 -0.51 -8.66 -14.75
CA ILE A 111 -1.31 -8.43 -13.54
C ILE A 111 -2.33 -7.32 -13.83
N ALA A 112 -3.52 -7.42 -13.25
CA ALA A 112 -4.53 -6.36 -13.34
C ALA A 112 -4.62 -5.61 -12.00
N GLN A 113 -4.35 -4.31 -12.01
CA GLN A 113 -4.53 -3.47 -10.83
C GLN A 113 -6.03 -3.24 -10.56
N GLY A 114 -6.51 -3.72 -9.42
CA GLY A 114 -7.81 -3.42 -8.85
C GLY A 114 -7.92 -1.97 -8.37
N ARG A 115 -9.15 -1.48 -8.21
CA ARG A 115 -9.41 -0.07 -7.84
C ARG A 115 -8.79 0.25 -6.48
N PHE A 116 -8.09 1.38 -6.37
CA PHE A 116 -7.61 1.97 -5.11
C PHE A 116 -8.81 2.19 -4.15
N GLY A 117 -9.10 1.22 -3.31
CA GLY A 117 -10.20 1.22 -2.34
C GLY A 117 -9.64 1.14 -0.93
N GLY A 118 -9.93 2.16 -0.11
CA GLY A 118 -9.45 2.23 1.27
C GLY A 118 -9.90 1.02 2.09
N HIS A 119 -8.97 0.51 2.90
CA HIS A 119 -9.14 -0.50 3.94
C HIS A 119 -10.51 -1.19 3.97
N SER A 120 -10.65 -2.25 3.19
CA SER A 120 -11.59 -3.31 3.53
C SER A 120 -11.00 -4.03 4.73
N VAL A 121 -11.41 -3.62 5.94
CA VAL A 121 -11.20 -4.43 7.15
C VAL A 121 -11.83 -5.79 6.86
N HIS A 122 -10.98 -6.78 6.57
CA HIS A 122 -11.38 -8.19 6.58
C HIS A 122 -11.67 -8.56 8.03
N MET A 123 -12.89 -8.25 8.47
CA MET A 123 -13.42 -8.69 9.74
C MET A 123 -13.53 -10.22 9.64
N ARG A 124 -12.60 -10.93 10.30
CA ARG A 124 -12.68 -12.37 10.49
C ARG A 124 -14.02 -12.70 11.15
N MET A 125 -14.94 -13.25 10.37
CA MET A 125 -16.09 -13.97 10.91
C MET A 125 -15.57 -15.29 11.48
N GLY A 126 -15.15 -15.26 12.75
CA GLY A 126 -14.87 -16.45 13.54
C GLY A 126 -16.19 -17.09 13.93
N GLY A 127 -16.48 -18.26 13.36
CA GLY A 127 -17.55 -19.13 13.85
C GLY A 127 -17.11 -19.88 15.10
N VAL A 128 -18.00 -19.97 16.09
CA VAL A 128 -18.59 -21.21 16.64
C VAL A 128 -19.99 -20.91 17.15
#